data_AF-A0A6S7EZG8-F1
#
_entry.id   AF-A0A6S7EZG8-F1
#
_cell.length_a   1.000
_cell.length_b   1.000
_cell.length_c   1.000
_cell.angle_alpha   90.00
_cell.angle_beta   90.00
_cell.angle_gamma   90.00
#
_symmetry.space_group_name_H-M   'P 1'
#
loop_
_entity.id
_entity.type
_entity.pdbx_description
1 polymer ?
#
loop_
_entity_poly.entity_id
_entity_poly.type
_entity_poly.pdbx_seq_one_letter_code
_entity_poly.pdbx_strand_id
1 'polypeptide(L)'
;MNPISPDSRSLQREHAALLAAYGQAQAHCSQLLAAQAARILYLESEAMRLRAAVILRDTALAWAREDRKALETSIPGLPRRVALARRVTQLMERVQSLMRERLAWQGKTSACARGLETLSEPPAWRPAPSAVTLREKAVLCVGEDTVALALTRKLVELAGGRYLGHDGSADADGDTLEASLVAADLVICQTGCVSHGAYWRVKDHCTRTGKQCVLVDKPEALHSLRLQREPLETDG
;
A
#
# COMPACT_ATOMS: atom_id res chain seq x y z
N MET A 1 -85.45 -32.29 -58.45
CA MET A 1 -84.34 -32.18 -57.48
C MET A 1 -83.30 -33.23 -57.84
N ASN A 2 -82.20 -32.83 -58.49
CA ASN A 2 -81.14 -33.77 -58.89
C ASN A 2 -80.33 -34.19 -57.65
N PRO A 3 -80.07 -35.49 -57.42
CA PRO A 3 -79.24 -35.92 -56.31
C PRO A 3 -77.78 -35.48 -56.55
N ILE A 4 -77.26 -34.65 -55.65
CA ILE A 4 -75.85 -34.23 -55.62
C ILE A 4 -74.97 -35.48 -55.55
N SER A 5 -73.98 -35.60 -56.45
CA SER A 5 -73.05 -36.73 -56.51
C SER A 5 -72.26 -36.88 -55.19
N PRO A 6 -71.88 -38.10 -54.80
CA PRO A 6 -71.15 -38.34 -53.54
C PRO A 6 -69.83 -37.53 -53.46
N ASP A 7 -69.13 -37.35 -54.58
CA ASP A 7 -67.88 -36.59 -54.64
C ASP A 7 -68.09 -35.10 -54.36
N SER A 8 -69.18 -34.53 -54.88
CA SER A 8 -69.55 -33.14 -54.61
C SER A 8 -69.89 -32.91 -53.13
N ARG A 9 -70.50 -33.90 -52.46
CA ARG A 9 -70.73 -33.85 -51.02
C ARG A 9 -69.44 -33.98 -50.21
N SER A 10 -68.47 -34.78 -50.66
CA SER A 10 -67.16 -34.89 -50.00
C SER A 10 -66.40 -33.57 -50.05
N LEU A 11 -66.30 -32.97 -51.24
CA LEU A 11 -65.66 -31.67 -51.44
C LEU A 11 -66.29 -30.56 -50.59
N GLN A 12 -67.62 -30.54 -50.47
CA GLN A 12 -68.30 -29.58 -49.61
C GLN A 12 -67.94 -29.75 -48.13
N ARG A 13 -67.79 -30.99 -47.65
CA ARG A 13 -67.38 -31.28 -46.27
C ARG A 13 -65.93 -30.89 -46.01
N GLU A 14 -65.03 -31.21 -46.93
CA GLU A 14 -63.61 -30.83 -46.84
C GLU A 14 -63.44 -29.32 -46.89
N HIS A 15 -64.16 -28.64 -47.79
CA HIS A 15 -64.15 -27.18 -47.85
C HIS A 15 -64.68 -26.53 -46.56
N ALA A 16 -65.75 -27.06 -45.99
CA ALA A 16 -66.27 -26.60 -44.70
C ALA A 16 -65.27 -26.83 -43.56
N ALA A 17 -64.59 -27.98 -43.53
CA ALA A 17 -63.55 -28.28 -42.55
C ALA A 17 -62.34 -27.34 -42.69
N LEU A 18 -61.91 -27.05 -43.92
CA LEU A 18 -60.84 -26.09 -44.21
C LEU A 18 -61.22 -24.67 -43.78
N LEU A 19 -62.44 -24.21 -44.08
CA LEU A 19 -62.91 -22.89 -43.64
C LEU A 19 -62.98 -22.78 -42.12
N ALA A 20 -63.42 -23.84 -41.43
CA ALA A 20 -63.44 -23.88 -39.98
C ALA A 20 -62.02 -23.81 -39.39
N ALA A 21 -61.08 -24.60 -39.93
CA ALA A 21 -59.69 -24.59 -39.50
C ALA A 21 -59.01 -23.23 -39.76
N TYR A 22 -59.26 -22.63 -40.94
CA TYR A 22 -58.78 -21.30 -41.26
C TYR A 22 -59.35 -20.23 -40.32
N GLY A 23 -60.66 -20.27 -40.05
CA GLY A 23 -61.29 -19.36 -39.09
C GLY A 23 -60.72 -19.48 -37.68
N GLN A 24 -60.44 -20.70 -37.22
CA GLN A 24 -59.77 -20.95 -35.93
C GLN A 24 -58.36 -20.38 -35.91
N ALA A 25 -57.55 -20.62 -36.95
CA ALA A 25 -56.21 -20.08 -37.06
C ALA A 25 -56.22 -18.54 -37.12
N GLN A 26 -57.13 -17.96 -37.89
CA GLN A 26 -57.29 -16.50 -38.00
C GLN A 26 -57.69 -15.89 -36.65
N ALA A 27 -58.63 -16.51 -35.92
CA ALA A 27 -59.04 -16.06 -34.59
C ALA A 27 -57.89 -16.16 -33.58
N HIS A 28 -57.10 -17.23 -33.63
CA HIS A 28 -55.94 -17.38 -32.77
C HIS A 28 -54.87 -16.30 -33.06
N CYS A 29 -54.54 -16.08 -34.34
CA CYS A 29 -53.60 -15.04 -34.74
C CYS A 29 -54.09 -13.64 -34.36
N SER A 30 -55.38 -13.33 -34.56
CA SER A 30 -55.92 -12.01 -34.22
C SER A 30 -55.89 -11.76 -32.71
N GLN A 31 -56.19 -12.78 -31.89
CA GLN A 31 -56.06 -12.70 -30.43
C GLN A 31 -54.61 -12.47 -30.00
N LEU A 32 -53.66 -13.19 -30.59
CA LEU A 32 -52.24 -13.02 -30.27
C LEU A 32 -51.75 -11.62 -30.64
N LEU A 33 -52.10 -11.11 -31.83
CA LEU A 33 -51.75 -9.76 -32.27
C LEU A 33 -52.36 -8.69 -31.38
N ALA A 34 -53.62 -8.85 -30.97
CA ALA A 34 -54.29 -7.92 -30.07
C ALA A 34 -53.62 -7.91 -28.68
N ALA A 35 -53.27 -9.09 -28.14
CA ALA A 35 -52.56 -9.21 -26.88
C ALA A 35 -51.15 -8.58 -26.94
N GLN A 36 -50.42 -8.82 -28.02
CA GLN A 36 -49.10 -8.22 -28.25
C GLN A 36 -49.18 -6.70 -28.39
N ALA A 37 -50.14 -6.17 -29.16
CA ALA A 37 -50.35 -4.74 -29.30
C ALA A 37 -50.65 -4.07 -27.95
N ALA A 38 -51.51 -4.69 -27.12
CA ALA A 38 -51.77 -4.20 -25.77
C ALA A 38 -50.51 -4.20 -24.89
N ARG A 39 -49.67 -5.25 -25.01
CA ARG A 39 -48.40 -5.33 -24.27
C ARG A 39 -47.40 -4.26 -24.71
N ILE A 40 -47.30 -3.98 -26.02
CA ILE A 40 -46.43 -2.92 -26.56
C ILE A 40 -46.85 -1.57 -25.99
N LEU A 41 -48.14 -1.22 -26.09
CA LEU A 41 -48.65 0.04 -25.56
C LEU A 41 -48.40 0.20 -24.05
N TYR A 42 -48.57 -0.89 -23.29
CA TYR A 42 -48.24 -0.89 -21.86
C TYR A 42 -46.75 -0.58 -21.63
N LEU A 43 -45.84 -1.30 -22.29
CA LEU A 43 -44.40 -1.13 -22.12
C LEU A 43 -43.93 0.25 -22.61
N GLU A 44 -44.49 0.77 -23.68
CA GLU A 44 -44.22 2.13 -24.16
C GLU A 44 -44.64 3.18 -23.12
N SER A 45 -45.80 3.01 -22.48
CA SER A 45 -46.26 3.90 -21.42
C SER A 45 -45.35 3.83 -20.18
N GLU A 46 -44.86 2.64 -19.84
CA GLU A 46 -43.94 2.43 -18.72
C GLU A 46 -42.57 3.05 -19.01
N ALA A 47 -42.04 2.83 -20.22
CA ALA A 47 -40.78 3.43 -20.68
C ALA A 47 -40.85 4.96 -20.65
N MET A 48 -41.96 5.55 -21.09
CA MET A 48 -42.18 7.00 -21.04
C MET A 48 -42.19 7.52 -19.59
N ARG A 49 -42.88 6.81 -18.67
CA ARG A 49 -42.92 7.17 -17.24
C ARG A 49 -41.55 7.10 -16.59
N LEU A 50 -40.80 6.02 -16.82
CA LEU A 50 -39.46 5.84 -16.28
C LEU A 50 -38.50 6.90 -16.83
N ARG A 51 -38.58 7.21 -18.13
CA ARG A 51 -37.78 8.28 -18.74
C ARG A 51 -38.08 9.65 -18.14
N ALA A 52 -39.37 9.97 -17.92
CA ALA A 52 -39.76 11.21 -17.24
C ALA A 52 -39.23 11.27 -15.80
N ALA A 53 -39.29 10.16 -15.05
CA ALA A 53 -38.77 10.09 -13.68
C ALA A 53 -37.25 10.31 -13.62
N VAL A 54 -36.49 9.77 -14.58
CA VAL A 54 -35.05 10.01 -14.70
C VAL A 54 -34.77 11.47 -15.02
N ILE A 55 -35.46 12.05 -16.00
CA ILE A 55 -35.29 13.47 -16.37
C ILE A 55 -35.53 14.36 -15.15
N LEU A 56 -36.62 14.15 -14.41
CA LEU A 56 -36.94 14.94 -13.21
C LEU A 56 -35.83 14.85 -12.15
N ARG A 57 -35.30 13.64 -11.90
CA ARG A 57 -34.22 13.44 -10.93
C ARG A 57 -32.93 14.10 -11.39
N ASP A 58 -32.57 13.95 -12.65
CA ASP A 58 -31.35 14.53 -13.21
C ASP A 58 -31.41 16.05 -13.25
N THR A 59 -32.57 16.63 -13.57
CA THR A 59 -32.76 18.09 -13.52
C THR A 59 -32.67 18.62 -12.10
N ALA A 60 -33.30 17.95 -11.13
CA ALA A 60 -33.22 18.36 -9.72
C ALA A 60 -31.77 18.27 -9.19
N LEU A 61 -31.05 17.22 -9.57
CA LEU A 61 -29.64 17.05 -9.23
C LEU A 61 -28.74 18.10 -9.91
N ALA A 62 -29.02 18.48 -11.14
CA ALA A 62 -28.32 19.54 -11.83
C ALA A 62 -28.51 20.89 -11.11
N TRP A 63 -29.74 21.23 -10.73
CA TRP A 63 -30.04 22.45 -9.96
C TRP A 63 -29.36 22.46 -8.60
N ALA A 64 -29.44 21.35 -7.84
CA ALA A 64 -28.76 21.24 -6.55
C ALA A 64 -27.23 21.39 -6.66
N ARG A 65 -26.63 20.92 -7.76
CA ARG A 65 -25.19 21.12 -8.03
C ARG A 65 -24.86 22.57 -8.33
N GLU A 66 -25.72 23.26 -9.07
CA GLU A 66 -25.56 24.68 -9.39
C GLU A 66 -25.71 25.55 -8.13
N ASP A 67 -26.74 25.32 -7.33
CA ASP A 67 -26.94 26.00 -6.04
C ASP A 67 -25.74 25.80 -5.10
N ARG A 68 -25.24 24.56 -5.01
CA ARG A 68 -24.04 24.27 -4.22
C ARG A 68 -22.83 25.03 -4.74
N LYS A 69 -22.63 25.08 -6.05
CA LYS A 69 -21.52 25.82 -6.66
C LYS A 69 -21.66 27.32 -6.39
N ALA A 70 -22.87 27.87 -6.49
CA ALA A 70 -23.16 29.26 -6.18
C ALA A 70 -22.80 29.59 -4.72
N LEU A 71 -23.18 28.72 -3.78
CA LEU A 71 -22.82 28.84 -2.36
C LEU A 71 -21.30 28.72 -2.14
N GLU A 72 -20.62 27.79 -2.81
CA GLU A 72 -19.17 27.65 -2.73
C GLU A 72 -18.46 28.92 -3.25
N THR A 73 -18.98 29.54 -4.31
CA THR A 73 -18.43 30.80 -4.84
C THR A 73 -18.73 32.00 -3.95
N SER A 74 -19.86 32.01 -3.24
CA SER A 74 -20.22 33.11 -2.33
C SER A 74 -19.43 33.08 -1.01
N ILE A 75 -18.85 31.92 -0.64
CA ILE A 75 -18.03 31.76 0.56
C ILE A 75 -16.53 31.73 0.18
N PRO A 76 -15.83 32.88 0.20
CA PRO A 76 -14.42 32.93 -0.16
C PRO A 76 -13.55 32.10 0.80
N GLY A 77 -12.64 31.32 0.22
CA GLY A 77 -11.68 30.49 0.97
C GLY A 77 -12.23 29.20 1.57
N LEU A 78 -13.50 28.85 1.32
CA LEU A 78 -14.11 27.59 1.79
C LEU A 78 -13.30 26.33 1.42
N PRO A 79 -12.82 26.15 0.17
CA PRO A 79 -12.05 24.94 -0.18
C PRO A 79 -10.77 24.79 0.66
N ARG A 80 -10.09 25.91 0.94
CA ARG A 80 -8.87 25.93 1.77
C ARG A 80 -9.18 25.58 3.23
N ARG A 81 -10.29 26.10 3.78
CA ARG A 81 -10.74 25.78 5.14
C ARG A 81 -11.10 24.30 5.28
N VAL A 82 -11.80 23.71 4.31
CA VAL A 82 -12.14 22.28 4.29
C VAL A 82 -10.87 21.41 4.17
N ALA A 83 -9.94 21.76 3.27
CA ALA A 83 -8.68 21.02 3.13
C ALA A 83 -7.83 21.09 4.41
N LEU A 84 -7.76 22.26 5.06
CA LEU A 84 -7.07 22.42 6.33
C LEU A 84 -7.73 21.57 7.42
N ALA A 85 -9.06 21.58 7.54
CA ALA A 85 -9.78 20.77 8.53
C ALA A 85 -9.47 19.28 8.36
N ARG A 86 -9.52 18.76 7.12
CA ARG A 86 -9.15 17.36 6.82
C ARG A 86 -7.70 17.05 7.21
N ARG A 87 -6.77 17.96 6.92
CA ARG A 87 -5.35 17.79 7.28
C ARG A 87 -5.14 17.80 8.80
N VAL A 88 -5.84 18.66 9.53
CA VAL A 88 -5.81 18.68 10.99
C VAL A 88 -6.31 17.35 11.54
N THR A 89 -7.44 16.83 11.05
CA THR A 89 -7.94 15.51 11.45
C THR A 89 -6.91 14.40 11.20
N GLN A 90 -6.31 14.38 10.01
CA GLN A 90 -5.28 13.39 9.65
C GLN A 90 -4.04 13.47 10.55
N LEU A 91 -3.58 14.69 10.85
CA LEU A 91 -2.43 14.89 11.76
C LEU A 91 -2.77 14.46 13.18
N MET A 92 -3.97 14.74 13.66
CA MET A 92 -4.43 14.29 14.98
C MET A 92 -4.45 12.76 15.08
N GLU A 93 -4.99 12.08 14.07
CA GLU A 93 -4.96 10.61 14.00
C GLU A 93 -3.52 10.09 13.98
N ARG A 94 -2.62 10.73 13.23
CA ARG A 94 -1.21 10.33 13.17
C ARG A 94 -0.54 10.51 14.53
N VAL A 95 -0.73 11.63 15.20
CA VAL A 95 -0.20 11.88 16.54
C VAL A 95 -0.72 10.83 17.52
N GLN A 96 -2.03 10.54 17.50
CA GLN A 96 -2.60 9.49 18.36
C GLN A 96 -2.04 8.10 18.05
N SER A 97 -1.77 7.78 16.78
CA SER A 97 -1.12 6.50 16.40
C SER A 97 0.29 6.40 16.97
N LEU A 98 1.09 7.46 16.79
CA LEU A 98 2.47 7.50 17.28
C LEU A 98 2.53 7.49 18.81
N MET A 99 1.60 8.17 19.50
CA MET A 99 1.48 8.11 20.95
C MET A 99 1.18 6.69 21.42
N ARG A 100 0.26 5.98 20.76
CA ARG A 100 -0.04 4.57 21.07
C ARG A 100 1.16 3.66 20.83
N GLU A 101 1.87 3.83 19.72
CA GLU A 101 3.10 3.09 19.43
C GLU A 101 4.16 3.36 20.51
N ARG A 102 4.40 4.62 20.87
CA ARG A 102 5.36 4.99 21.92
C ARG A 102 5.03 4.33 23.26
N LEU A 103 3.76 4.37 23.68
CA LEU A 103 3.29 3.71 24.90
C LEU A 103 3.50 2.19 24.84
N ALA A 104 3.22 1.56 23.69
CA ALA A 104 3.45 0.13 23.50
C ALA A 104 4.95 -0.23 23.62
N TRP A 105 5.85 0.61 23.09
CA TRP A 105 7.29 0.43 23.23
C TRP A 105 7.79 0.67 24.66
N GLN A 106 7.28 1.69 25.37
CA GLN A 106 7.58 1.94 26.78
C GLN A 106 7.11 0.79 27.69
N GLY A 107 5.96 0.19 27.38
CA GLY A 107 5.47 -1.01 28.05
C GLY A 107 6.38 -2.22 27.84
N LYS A 108 6.93 -2.41 26.62
CA LYS A 108 7.88 -3.48 26.31
C LYS A 108 9.24 -3.28 26.97
N THR A 109 9.78 -2.05 26.98
CA THR A 109 11.04 -1.75 27.69
C THR A 109 10.89 -1.90 29.20
N SER A 110 9.77 -1.47 29.79
CA SER A 110 9.51 -1.68 31.23
C SER A 110 9.19 -3.15 31.58
N ALA A 111 8.56 -3.92 30.68
CA ALA A 111 8.41 -5.37 30.86
C ALA A 111 9.75 -6.11 30.73
N CYS A 112 10.64 -5.66 29.83
CA CYS A 112 11.99 -6.19 29.71
C CYS A 112 12.84 -5.83 30.94
N ALA A 113 12.74 -4.59 31.45
CA ALA A 113 13.36 -4.17 32.70
C ALA A 113 12.82 -4.97 33.90
N ARG A 114 11.50 -5.21 34.00
CA ARG A 114 10.90 -6.05 35.06
C ARG A 114 11.22 -7.54 34.92
N GLY A 115 11.42 -8.03 33.70
CA GLY A 115 11.91 -9.39 33.44
C GLY A 115 13.35 -9.60 33.89
N LEU A 116 14.15 -8.52 33.95
CA LEU A 116 15.46 -8.48 34.59
C LEU A 116 15.35 -8.31 36.12
N GLU A 117 14.36 -7.59 36.64
CA GLU A 117 14.15 -7.44 38.10
C GLU A 117 13.58 -8.68 38.80
N THR A 118 12.99 -9.63 38.07
CA THR A 118 12.49 -10.90 38.67
C THR A 118 13.62 -11.94 38.86
N LEU A 119 14.86 -11.56 38.54
CA LEU A 119 16.08 -12.26 38.95
C LEU A 119 16.83 -11.41 40.00
N SER A 120 16.33 -11.43 41.24
CA SER A 120 17.06 -11.27 42.52
C SER A 120 18.08 -10.12 42.70
N GLU A 121 17.79 -9.25 43.69
CA GLU A 121 18.70 -8.44 44.55
C GLU A 121 19.78 -7.51 43.93
N PRO A 122 20.10 -6.37 44.57
CA PRO A 122 20.99 -5.36 43.99
C PRO A 122 22.47 -5.76 44.13
N PRO A 123 23.25 -5.86 43.04
CA PRO A 123 24.70 -5.85 43.16
C PRO A 123 25.18 -4.41 43.25
N ALA A 124 25.98 -4.14 44.27
CA ALA A 124 26.72 -2.90 44.45
C ALA A 124 27.52 -2.53 43.17
N TRP A 125 27.48 -1.25 42.82
CA TRP A 125 28.35 -0.51 41.90
C TRP A 125 29.34 -1.37 41.08
N ARG A 126 29.06 -1.59 39.79
CA ARG A 126 30.08 -1.93 38.79
C ARG A 126 30.07 -0.88 37.68
N PRO A 127 31.24 -0.30 37.30
CA PRO A 127 31.30 0.61 36.17
C PRO A 127 31.26 -0.18 34.85
N ALA A 128 30.55 0.42 33.90
CA ALA A 128 30.58 0.27 32.44
C ALA A 128 30.18 -1.08 31.79
N PRO A 129 29.47 -1.02 30.65
CA PRO A 129 29.22 -2.18 29.81
C PRO A 129 30.57 -2.73 29.32
N SER A 130 30.67 -4.06 29.18
CA SER A 130 31.79 -4.69 28.49
C SER A 130 31.86 -4.10 27.09
N ALA A 131 32.80 -3.17 26.91
CA ALA A 131 33.11 -2.58 25.62
C ALA A 131 33.42 -3.74 24.68
N VAL A 132 32.59 -3.86 23.66
CA VAL A 132 32.86 -4.69 22.49
C VAL A 132 34.21 -4.24 21.97
N THR A 133 35.27 -5.01 22.21
CA THR A 133 36.59 -4.71 21.65
C THR A 133 36.55 -5.06 20.17
N LEU A 134 36.52 -4.06 19.31
CA LEU A 134 36.86 -4.17 17.91
C LEU A 134 38.37 -4.42 17.88
N ARG A 135 38.82 -5.68 18.02
CA ARG A 135 40.24 -6.05 18.00
C ARG A 135 40.84 -5.72 16.63
N GLU A 136 41.34 -4.50 16.46
CA GLU A 136 41.99 -3.99 15.24
C GLU A 136 41.13 -3.99 13.95
N LYS A 137 39.83 -4.30 14.06
CA LYS A 137 38.93 -4.38 12.90
C LYS A 137 38.64 -2.99 12.33
N ALA A 138 38.64 -2.89 11.00
CA ALA A 138 38.36 -1.64 10.31
C ALA A 138 36.86 -1.50 10.01
N VAL A 139 36.25 -0.42 10.50
CA VAL A 139 34.82 -0.11 10.33
C VAL A 139 34.68 1.06 9.36
N LEU A 140 34.02 0.82 8.23
CA LEU A 140 33.69 1.85 7.24
C LEU A 140 32.29 2.40 7.50
N CYS A 141 32.17 3.69 7.77
CA CYS A 141 30.90 4.40 7.82
C CYS A 141 30.71 5.25 6.56
N VAL A 142 29.57 5.04 5.90
CA VAL A 142 29.18 5.84 4.73
C VAL A 142 27.98 6.71 5.13
N GLY A 143 28.17 8.04 5.07
CA GLY A 143 27.14 8.99 5.47
C GLY A 143 27.52 10.46 5.24
N GLU A 144 26.56 11.36 5.07
CA GLU A 144 26.72 12.82 4.88
C GLU A 144 26.57 13.56 6.23
N ASP A 145 26.01 12.90 7.26
CA ASP A 145 25.83 13.48 8.59
C ASP A 145 27.15 13.50 9.37
N THR A 146 27.83 14.64 9.30
CA THR A 146 29.12 14.89 9.99
C THR A 146 29.05 14.70 11.50
N VAL A 147 27.89 14.91 12.13
CA VAL A 147 27.70 14.74 13.59
C VAL A 147 27.59 13.25 13.92
N ALA A 148 26.84 12.49 13.13
CA ALA A 148 26.73 11.04 13.29
C ALA A 148 28.05 10.31 12.98
N LEU A 149 28.79 10.78 11.96
CA LEU A 149 30.13 10.28 11.63
C LEU A 149 31.13 10.54 12.78
N ALA A 150 31.10 11.74 13.39
CA ALA A 150 31.99 12.07 14.50
C ALA A 150 31.73 11.22 15.76
N LEU A 151 30.45 10.93 16.05
CA LEU A 151 30.05 10.07 17.17
C LEU A 151 30.45 8.61 16.91
N THR A 152 30.18 8.08 15.72
CA THR A 152 30.55 6.71 15.37
C THR A 152 32.07 6.52 15.34
N ARG A 153 32.83 7.49 14.84
CA ARG A 153 34.29 7.50 14.93
C ARG A 153 34.79 7.35 16.36
N LYS A 154 34.31 8.19 17.28
CA LYS A 154 34.70 8.12 18.70
C LYS A 154 34.35 6.76 19.31
N LEU A 155 33.19 6.21 19.00
CA LEU A 155 32.77 4.91 19.52
C LEU A 155 33.62 3.76 18.98
N VAL A 156 33.98 3.81 17.69
CA VAL A 156 34.85 2.81 17.05
C VAL A 156 36.28 2.87 17.60
N GLU A 157 36.84 4.06 17.76
CA GLU A 157 38.18 4.25 18.33
C GLU A 157 38.22 3.85 19.82
N LEU A 158 37.19 4.19 20.61
CA LEU A 158 37.06 3.75 22.01
C LEU A 158 36.92 2.23 22.16
N ALA A 159 36.35 1.57 21.14
CA ALA A 159 36.25 0.13 21.04
C ALA A 159 37.54 -0.54 20.51
N GLY A 160 38.58 0.23 20.12
CA GLY A 160 39.85 -0.28 19.61
C GLY A 160 39.89 -0.57 18.11
N GLY A 161 38.86 -0.17 17.36
CA GLY A 161 38.77 -0.38 15.91
C GLY A 161 39.32 0.80 15.10
N ARG A 162 39.63 0.54 13.81
CA ARG A 162 40.07 1.59 12.88
C ARG A 162 38.87 2.16 12.14
N TYR A 163 38.59 3.45 12.31
CA TYR A 163 37.49 4.12 11.63
C TYR A 163 37.89 4.59 10.22
N LEU A 164 37.06 4.29 9.22
CA LEU A 164 37.12 4.85 7.88
C LEU A 164 35.81 5.57 7.61
N GLY A 165 35.86 6.86 7.25
CA GLY A 165 34.67 7.66 6.95
C GLY A 165 34.66 8.05 5.48
N HIS A 166 33.52 7.86 4.81
CA HIS A 166 33.31 8.33 3.46
C HIS A 166 32.00 9.12 3.38
N ASP A 167 32.09 10.37 2.91
CA ASP A 167 30.95 11.31 2.88
C ASP A 167 30.06 11.18 1.64
N GLY A 168 30.38 10.28 0.71
CA GLY A 168 29.54 9.98 -0.45
C GLY A 168 29.49 11.10 -1.49
N SER A 169 30.34 12.13 -1.37
CA SER A 169 30.35 13.27 -2.29
C SER A 169 31.11 12.97 -3.61
N ALA A 170 30.34 12.94 -4.70
CA ALA A 170 30.70 13.06 -6.13
C ALA A 170 31.88 12.25 -6.71
N ASP A 171 31.53 11.15 -7.40
CA ASP A 171 31.98 10.64 -8.71
C ASP A 171 33.47 10.50 -9.11
N ALA A 172 34.44 11.09 -8.41
CA ALA A 172 35.88 10.89 -8.65
C ALA A 172 36.52 9.88 -7.67
N ASP A 173 35.81 9.51 -6.61
CA ASP A 173 36.30 8.70 -5.47
C ASP A 173 35.74 7.25 -5.47
N GLY A 174 35.41 6.71 -6.64
CA GLY A 174 34.95 5.31 -6.76
C GLY A 174 36.02 4.30 -6.34
N ASP A 175 37.26 4.52 -6.79
CA ASP A 175 38.39 3.62 -6.50
C ASP A 175 38.87 3.74 -5.06
N THR A 176 38.77 4.94 -4.46
CA THR A 176 39.11 5.19 -3.05
C THR A 176 38.07 4.58 -2.11
N LEU A 177 36.78 4.58 -2.51
CA LEU A 177 35.71 3.86 -1.83
C LEU A 177 35.88 2.33 -1.91
N GLU A 178 36.21 1.79 -3.09
CA GLU A 178 36.50 0.35 -3.25
C GLU A 178 37.72 -0.08 -2.43
N ALA A 179 38.80 0.70 -2.41
CA ALA A 179 39.96 0.42 -1.56
C ALA A 179 39.60 0.44 -0.07
N SER A 180 38.74 1.36 0.35
CA SER A 180 38.23 1.44 1.73
C SER A 180 37.29 0.28 2.08
N LEU A 181 36.49 -0.20 1.11
CA LEU A 181 35.64 -1.38 1.25
C LEU A 181 36.45 -2.66 1.36
N VAL A 182 37.52 -2.81 0.58
CA VAL A 182 38.44 -3.95 0.66
C VAL A 182 39.15 -3.99 2.01
N ALA A 183 39.55 -2.84 2.54
CA ALA A 183 40.22 -2.74 3.83
C ALA A 183 39.30 -2.85 5.05
N ALA A 184 37.98 -2.77 4.89
CA ALA A 184 37.00 -2.83 5.99
C ALA A 184 36.51 -4.26 6.28
N ASP A 185 36.36 -4.58 7.56
CA ASP A 185 35.77 -5.84 8.05
C ASP A 185 34.25 -5.71 8.30
N LEU A 186 33.79 -4.48 8.54
CA LEU A 186 32.40 -4.13 8.80
C LEU A 186 32.06 -2.82 8.08
N VAL A 187 30.92 -2.80 7.40
CA VAL A 187 30.40 -1.61 6.72
C VAL A 187 29.07 -1.18 7.35
N ILE A 188 28.99 0.09 7.75
CA ILE A 188 27.79 0.74 8.28
C ILE A 188 27.31 1.76 7.26
N CYS A 189 26.13 1.53 6.70
CA CYS A 189 25.49 2.44 5.75
C CYS A 189 24.32 3.15 6.41
N GLN A 190 24.37 4.48 6.51
CA GLN A 190 23.21 5.28 6.93
C GLN A 190 22.30 5.53 5.73
N THR A 191 21.03 5.14 5.81
CA THR A 191 20.09 5.14 4.67
C THR A 191 19.70 6.53 4.13
N GLY A 192 20.19 7.60 4.74
CA GLY A 192 19.92 8.98 4.31
C GLY A 192 20.99 9.62 3.43
N CYS A 193 22.10 8.94 3.14
CA CYS A 193 23.34 9.62 2.77
C CYS A 193 24.13 8.93 1.66
N VAL A 194 23.44 8.47 0.63
CA VAL A 194 24.12 7.79 -0.46
C VAL A 194 23.59 8.30 -1.79
N SER A 195 24.45 9.01 -2.53
CA SER A 195 24.24 9.25 -3.96
C SER A 195 23.90 7.92 -4.65
N HIS A 196 23.00 7.95 -5.63
CA HIS A 196 22.38 6.75 -6.22
C HIS A 196 23.40 5.71 -6.74
N GLY A 197 24.69 6.07 -6.92
CA GLY A 197 25.77 5.14 -7.29
C GLY A 197 26.45 4.42 -6.12
N ALA A 198 26.71 5.07 -4.98
CA ALA A 198 27.52 4.48 -3.90
C ALA A 198 26.78 3.37 -3.13
N TYR A 199 25.45 3.46 -3.04
CA TYR A 199 24.64 2.49 -2.28
C TYR A 199 24.62 1.13 -2.96
N TRP A 200 24.37 1.14 -4.28
CA TRP A 200 24.38 -0.10 -5.07
C TRP A 200 25.76 -0.73 -5.12
N ARG A 201 26.84 0.07 -5.19
CA ARG A 201 28.21 -0.45 -5.15
C ARG A 201 28.55 -1.13 -3.82
N VAL A 202 28.24 -0.50 -2.69
CA VAL A 202 28.47 -1.09 -1.36
C VAL A 202 27.63 -2.35 -1.17
N LYS A 203 26.34 -2.30 -1.53
CA LYS A 203 25.45 -3.46 -1.44
C LYS A 203 25.93 -4.62 -2.31
N ASP A 204 26.31 -4.35 -3.56
CA ASP A 204 26.79 -5.36 -4.49
C ASP A 204 28.14 -5.96 -4.04
N HIS A 205 29.08 -5.12 -3.58
CA HIS A 205 30.36 -5.57 -3.01
C HIS A 205 30.15 -6.46 -1.78
N CYS A 206 29.32 -6.06 -0.81
CA CYS A 206 29.03 -6.87 0.38
C CYS A 206 28.32 -8.18 0.03
N THR A 207 27.44 -8.18 -0.97
CA THR A 207 26.76 -9.40 -1.45
C THR A 207 27.73 -10.37 -2.12
N ARG A 208 28.70 -9.85 -2.91
CA ARG A 208 29.72 -10.67 -3.59
C ARG A 208 30.85 -11.16 -2.69
N THR A 209 31.23 -10.39 -1.68
CA THR A 209 32.37 -10.69 -0.79
C THR A 209 31.97 -11.33 0.54
N GLY A 210 30.68 -11.34 0.87
CA GLY A 210 30.17 -11.88 2.14
C GLY A 210 30.53 -11.05 3.37
N LYS A 211 31.02 -9.82 3.20
CA LYS A 211 31.37 -8.93 4.30
C LYS A 211 30.14 -8.47 5.08
N GLN A 212 30.27 -8.35 6.41
CA GLN A 212 29.17 -7.96 7.28
C GLN A 212 28.77 -6.49 6.98
N CYS A 213 27.57 -6.29 6.44
CA CYS A 213 27.02 -4.97 6.15
C CYS A 213 25.78 -4.71 7.01
N VAL A 214 25.74 -3.55 7.67
CA VAL A 214 24.60 -3.12 8.47
C VAL A 214 24.03 -1.86 7.87
N LEU A 215 22.81 -1.99 7.34
CA LEU A 215 22.04 -0.86 6.84
C LEU A 215 21.25 -0.26 8.00
N VAL A 216 21.63 0.96 8.38
CA VAL A 216 21.12 1.66 9.55
C VAL A 216 20.13 2.72 9.07
N ASP A 217 18.84 2.41 9.14
CA ASP A 217 17.76 3.34 8.79
C ASP A 217 17.55 4.43 9.87
N LYS A 218 18.03 4.15 11.09
CA LYS A 218 18.11 5.04 12.26
C LYS A 218 19.27 4.61 13.16
N PRO A 219 20.04 5.52 13.77
CA PRO A 219 21.28 5.21 14.51
C PRO A 219 21.12 4.28 15.72
N GLU A 220 19.89 3.99 16.15
CA GLU A 220 19.57 3.05 17.23
C GLU A 220 19.79 1.57 16.87
N ALA A 221 19.92 1.24 15.57
CA ALA A 221 20.20 -0.13 15.12
C ALA A 221 21.64 -0.62 15.41
N LEU A 222 22.52 0.24 15.92
CA LEU A 222 23.87 -0.16 16.33
C LEU A 222 23.89 -1.08 17.57
N HIS A 223 22.80 -1.16 18.34
CA HIS A 223 22.72 -1.99 19.55
C HIS A 223 22.45 -3.48 19.28
N SER A 224 22.10 -3.88 18.05
CA SER A 224 21.76 -5.27 17.72
C SER A 224 22.93 -6.08 17.14
N LEU A 225 24.13 -5.50 17.04
CA LEU A 225 25.32 -6.22 16.58
C LEU A 225 25.88 -7.14 17.68
N ARG A 226 25.36 -8.36 17.74
CA ARG A 226 26.11 -9.51 18.28
C ARG A 226 27.30 -9.76 17.35
N LEU A 227 28.43 -9.13 17.64
CA LEU A 227 29.72 -9.57 17.12
C LEU A 227 29.95 -10.98 17.65
N GLN A 228 29.92 -11.95 16.74
CA GLN A 228 30.20 -13.34 17.08
C GLN A 228 31.62 -13.42 17.65
N ARG A 229 31.67 -13.92 18.87
CA ARG A 229 32.87 -14.23 19.61
C ARG A 229 33.38 -15.55 19.05
N GLU A 230 34.31 -15.53 18.11
CA GLU A 230 35.10 -16.74 17.86
C GLU A 230 36.02 -16.95 19.07
N PRO A 231 35.97 -18.13 19.71
CA PRO A 231 36.94 -18.48 20.72
C PRO A 231 38.30 -18.60 20.04
N LEU A 232 39.32 -17.96 20.63
CA LEU A 232 40.71 -18.31 20.32
C LEU A 232 40.88 -19.78 20.73
N GLU A 233 40.95 -20.67 19.74
CA GLU A 233 41.60 -21.95 19.93
C GLU A 233 43.09 -21.67 20.16
N THR A 234 43.47 -21.74 21.44
CA THR A 234 44.86 -21.96 21.83
C THR A 234 45.18 -23.42 21.52
N ASP A 235 46.05 -23.65 20.54
CA ASP A 235 46.64 -24.96 20.31
C ASP A 235 48.16 -24.80 20.22
N GLY A 236 48.89 -25.49 21.11
CA GLY A 236 50.36 -25.64 21.12
C GLY A 236 51.14 -24.76 22.09
#